data_AF-A0A328FHB8-F1
#
_entry.id   AF-A0A328FHB8-F1
#
_cell.length_a   1.000
_cell.length_b   1.000
_cell.length_c   1.000
_cell.angle_alpha   90.00
_cell.angle_beta   90.00
_cell.angle_gamma   90.00
#
_symmetry.space_group_name_H-M   'P 1'
#
loop_
_entity.id
_entity.type
_entity.pdbx_description
1 polymer ?
#
loop_
_entity_poly.entity_id
_entity_poly.type
_entity_poly.pdbx_seq_one_letter_code
_entity_poly.pdbx_strand_id
1 'polypeptide(L)'
;MKKLMLFLCICFFVVGGTPAFAMTIDVWEVKNENISMINGWIGDQHGSVHVLEDFEDIDAGWYTEKRDTGVGTFTAGGEIGKGASSYNIQNNLKGSHKSDEAYFSIQDRDSDWYRNNMTTSEGASQWLDSGDITLLTLTLTDTSLTNLFFYIQDPADYNTTTMFVNNDANNNYKFSHQANKTSFFVGISWADDEVLSTLSWATTSQSDGFGLDDFSTIQNPEPATMLLFGFGLIGIAGITRRMI
;
A
#
# COMPACT_ATOMS: atom_id res chain seq x y z
N MET A 1 4.70 -34.34 65.09
CA MET A 1 5.36 -33.03 64.89
C MET A 1 6.08 -33.06 63.55
N LYS A 2 5.76 -32.12 62.64
CA LYS A 2 6.68 -31.36 61.74
C LYS A 2 7.85 -32.16 61.11
N LYS A 3 8.00 -32.34 59.80
CA LYS A 3 7.99 -31.37 58.67
C LYS A 3 8.13 -32.17 57.36
N LEU A 4 7.27 -31.91 56.37
CA LEU A 4 7.60 -31.13 55.16
C LEU A 4 8.43 -31.92 54.11
N MET A 5 7.80 -32.86 53.41
CA MET A 5 8.23 -33.22 52.04
C MET A 5 7.67 -32.14 51.11
N LEU A 6 8.52 -31.17 50.77
CA LEU A 6 8.22 -30.17 49.77
C LEU A 6 8.23 -30.85 48.39
N PHE A 7 7.05 -31.16 47.88
CA PHE A 7 6.85 -31.50 46.48
C PHE A 7 7.20 -30.27 45.65
N LEU A 8 8.38 -30.29 45.02
CA LEU A 8 8.78 -29.29 44.05
C LEU A 8 7.99 -29.56 42.76
N CYS A 9 6.77 -29.02 42.68
CA CYS A 9 6.09 -28.85 41.40
C CYS A 9 6.89 -27.84 40.59
N ILE A 10 7.77 -28.33 39.72
CA ILE A 10 8.34 -27.55 38.64
C ILE A 10 7.19 -27.28 37.66
N CYS A 11 6.48 -26.17 37.87
CA CYS A 11 5.67 -25.57 36.84
C CYS A 11 6.65 -25.06 35.77
N PHE A 12 6.94 -25.91 34.78
CA PHE A 12 7.45 -25.46 33.50
C PHE A 12 6.36 -24.57 32.89
N PHE A 13 6.42 -23.27 33.19
CA PHE A 13 5.85 -22.27 32.30
C PHE A 13 6.65 -22.38 31.01
N VAL A 14 6.15 -23.19 30.08
CA VAL A 14 6.38 -22.95 28.66
C VAL A 14 5.68 -21.64 28.40
N VAL A 15 6.38 -20.53 28.64
CA VAL A 15 6.06 -19.25 28.02
C VAL A 15 6.34 -19.50 26.55
N GLY A 16 5.34 -20.04 25.85
CA GLY A 16 5.30 -19.97 24.41
C GLY A 16 5.31 -18.49 24.11
N GLY A 17 6.47 -17.95 23.74
CA GLY A 17 6.51 -16.67 23.06
C GLY A 17 5.63 -16.86 21.84
N THR A 18 4.44 -16.28 21.86
CA THR A 18 3.71 -16.03 20.62
C THR A 18 4.71 -15.27 19.75
N PRO A 19 5.03 -15.73 18.53
CA PRO A 19 5.71 -14.83 17.62
C PRO A 19 4.81 -13.60 17.53
N ALA A 20 5.31 -12.45 17.96
CA ALA A 20 4.70 -11.19 17.57
C ALA A 20 4.74 -11.24 16.04
N PHE A 21 3.58 -11.40 15.41
CA PHE A 21 3.48 -11.36 13.97
C PHE A 21 3.73 -9.90 13.61
N ALA A 22 4.98 -9.62 13.24
CA ALA A 22 5.39 -8.31 12.79
C ALA A 22 4.81 -8.06 11.40
N MET A 23 4.44 -6.82 11.15
CA MET A 23 4.09 -6.31 9.82
C MET A 23 5.07 -6.81 8.75
N THR A 24 4.52 -7.38 7.68
CA THR A 24 5.29 -7.88 6.54
C THR A 24 5.13 -6.97 5.35
N ILE A 25 6.19 -6.84 4.57
CA ILE A 25 6.21 -6.12 3.30
C ILE A 25 6.72 -7.09 2.25
N ASP A 26 5.86 -7.45 1.31
CA ASP A 26 6.14 -8.35 0.21
C ASP A 26 6.11 -7.57 -1.11
N VAL A 27 7.17 -7.69 -1.90
CA VAL A 27 7.34 -6.91 -3.13
C VAL A 27 7.78 -7.81 -4.26
N TRP A 28 7.04 -7.75 -5.38
CA TRP A 28 7.36 -8.51 -6.59
C TRP A 28 7.28 -7.62 -7.82
N GLU A 29 8.25 -7.76 -8.72
CA GLU A 29 8.15 -7.17 -10.05
C GLU A 29 6.98 -7.80 -10.81
N VAL A 30 6.18 -6.97 -11.50
CA VAL A 30 5.01 -7.42 -12.28
C VAL A 30 5.48 -8.06 -13.59
N LYS A 31 5.88 -9.32 -13.49
CA LYS A 31 6.30 -10.21 -14.59
C LYS A 31 5.52 -11.51 -14.53
N ASN A 32 5.37 -12.18 -15.67
CA ASN A 32 4.67 -13.46 -15.80
C ASN A 32 5.12 -14.50 -14.75
N GLU A 33 6.41 -14.56 -14.43
CA GLU A 33 6.97 -15.47 -13.43
C GLU A 33 6.50 -15.21 -11.98
N ASN A 34 6.11 -13.98 -11.66
CA ASN A 34 5.71 -13.56 -10.31
C ASN A 34 4.18 -13.47 -10.14
N ILE A 35 3.40 -13.55 -11.21
CA ILE A 35 1.92 -13.46 -11.14
C ILE A 35 1.33 -14.52 -10.19
N SER A 36 1.91 -15.72 -10.14
CA SER A 36 1.46 -16.75 -9.20
C SER A 36 1.74 -16.40 -7.74
N MET A 37 2.85 -15.71 -7.45
CA MET A 37 3.19 -15.25 -6.11
C MET A 37 2.27 -14.11 -5.68
N ILE A 38 2.04 -13.13 -6.57
CA ILE A 38 1.11 -12.01 -6.34
C ILE A 38 -0.30 -12.54 -6.06
N ASN A 39 -0.82 -13.42 -6.93
CA ASN A 39 -2.14 -14.02 -6.74
C ASN A 39 -2.22 -14.90 -5.49
N GLY A 40 -1.12 -15.58 -5.14
CA GLY A 40 -1.00 -16.34 -3.89
C GLY A 40 -1.14 -15.44 -2.67
N TRP A 41 -0.36 -14.36 -2.62
CA TRP A 41 -0.42 -13.37 -1.53
C TRP A 41 -1.82 -12.78 -1.36
N ILE A 42 -2.47 -12.40 -2.47
CA ILE A 42 -3.86 -11.91 -2.47
C ILE A 42 -4.83 -12.98 -1.94
N GLY A 43 -4.69 -14.23 -2.40
CA GLY A 43 -5.56 -15.34 -1.99
C GLY A 43 -5.40 -15.75 -0.52
N ASP A 44 -4.20 -15.58 0.03
CA ASP A 44 -3.89 -15.93 1.42
C ASP A 44 -4.53 -14.95 2.43
N GLN A 45 -4.97 -13.77 2.01
CA GLN A 45 -5.70 -12.82 2.87
C GLN A 45 -7.19 -13.21 3.08
N HIS A 46 -7.70 -14.19 2.31
CA HIS A 46 -9.01 -14.82 2.49
C HIS A 46 -10.28 -13.95 2.34
N GLY A 47 -10.30 -13.05 1.35
CA GLY A 47 -11.46 -12.18 1.08
C GLY A 47 -11.59 -11.78 -0.40
N SER A 48 -12.27 -10.66 -0.64
CA SER A 48 -12.36 -10.05 -1.97
C SER A 48 -11.55 -8.75 -2.03
N VAL A 49 -10.92 -8.51 -3.18
CA VAL A 49 -10.26 -7.23 -3.47
C VAL A 49 -11.28 -6.10 -3.44
N HIS A 50 -10.95 -5.05 -2.69
CA HIS A 50 -11.65 -3.80 -2.62
C HIS A 50 -10.67 -2.67 -2.96
N VAL A 51 -10.95 -1.95 -4.05
CA VAL A 51 -10.15 -0.78 -4.46
C VAL A 51 -10.49 0.38 -3.54
N LEU A 52 -9.46 0.96 -2.94
CA LEU A 52 -9.55 2.14 -2.08
C LEU A 52 -9.28 3.42 -2.89
N GLU A 53 -8.36 3.37 -3.85
CA GLU A 53 -8.02 4.49 -4.73
C GLU A 53 -7.36 4.00 -6.02
N ASP A 54 -7.91 4.40 -7.17
CA ASP A 54 -7.41 4.17 -8.52
C ASP A 54 -7.21 5.47 -9.32
N PHE A 55 -7.39 6.65 -8.69
CA PHE A 55 -7.19 7.98 -9.24
C PHE A 55 -8.11 8.40 -10.39
N GLU A 56 -9.02 7.54 -10.86
CA GLU A 56 -9.89 7.79 -12.01
C GLU A 56 -11.01 8.81 -11.74
N ASP A 57 -11.35 9.03 -10.47
CA ASP A 57 -12.33 10.03 -10.04
C ASP A 57 -11.67 11.36 -9.62
N ILE A 58 -10.36 11.51 -9.84
CA ILE A 58 -9.58 12.69 -9.44
C ILE A 58 -9.15 13.49 -10.68
N ASP A 59 -9.46 14.79 -10.69
CA ASP A 59 -8.99 15.69 -11.75
C ASP A 59 -7.47 15.59 -11.98
N ALA A 60 -7.07 15.33 -13.23
CA ALA A 60 -5.67 15.37 -13.61
C ALA A 60 -5.08 16.78 -13.40
N GLY A 61 -3.85 16.84 -12.88
CA GLY A 61 -3.20 18.12 -12.58
C GLY A 61 -2.13 18.04 -11.51
N TRP A 62 -1.57 19.22 -11.20
CA TRP A 62 -0.48 19.41 -10.24
C TRP A 62 -0.99 19.85 -8.87
N TYR A 63 -0.42 19.30 -7.80
CA TYR A 63 -0.84 19.52 -6.41
C TYR A 63 0.36 19.94 -5.56
N THR A 64 0.23 21.07 -4.85
CA THR A 64 1.33 21.81 -4.18
C THR A 64 1.66 21.33 -2.77
N GLU A 65 0.72 20.69 -2.07
CA GLU A 65 0.92 20.33 -0.66
C GLU A 65 0.20 19.04 -0.30
N LYS A 66 -1.11 18.94 -0.55
CA LYS A 66 -1.92 17.79 -0.14
C LYS A 66 -3.03 17.46 -1.13
N ARG A 67 -3.38 16.18 -1.22
CA ARG A 67 -4.59 15.70 -1.89
C ARG A 67 -5.23 14.59 -1.07
N ASP A 68 -6.50 14.78 -0.71
CA ASP A 68 -7.33 13.73 -0.14
C ASP A 68 -7.86 12.82 -1.26
N THR A 69 -7.85 11.53 -0.99
CA THR A 69 -8.23 10.44 -1.89
C THR A 69 -9.01 9.38 -1.10
N GLY A 70 -9.51 8.34 -1.77
CA GLY A 70 -10.24 7.25 -1.13
C GLY A 70 -9.38 6.42 -0.16
N VAL A 71 -8.07 6.28 -0.41
CA VAL A 71 -7.14 5.58 0.49
C VAL A 71 -6.64 6.46 1.64
N GLY A 72 -6.52 7.77 1.43
CA GLY A 72 -5.94 8.67 2.42
C GLY A 72 -5.57 10.04 1.88
N THR A 73 -4.70 10.74 2.62
CA THR A 73 -4.15 12.03 2.18
C THR A 73 -2.72 11.87 1.72
N PHE A 74 -2.46 12.15 0.44
CA PHE A 74 -1.10 12.32 -0.07
C PHE A 74 -0.59 13.71 0.26
N THR A 75 0.66 13.81 0.70
CA THR A 75 1.36 15.05 1.03
C THR A 75 2.69 15.12 0.29
N ALA A 76 2.90 16.20 -0.47
CA ALA A 76 4.17 16.50 -1.12
C ALA A 76 5.19 16.98 -0.08
N GLY A 77 6.45 16.55 -0.19
CA GLY A 77 7.50 16.97 0.73
C GLY A 77 8.90 16.84 0.16
N GLY A 78 9.88 17.12 1.04
CA GLY A 78 11.29 17.08 0.70
C GLY A 78 11.72 18.21 -0.23
N GLU A 79 12.81 17.99 -0.95
CA GLU A 79 13.26 18.86 -2.03
C GLU A 79 12.39 18.72 -3.29
N ILE A 80 12.23 19.82 -4.01
CA ILE A 80 11.51 19.90 -5.28
C ILE A 80 12.12 19.00 -6.35
N GLY A 81 11.29 18.50 -7.25
CA GLY A 81 11.74 17.79 -8.44
C GLY A 81 12.47 18.67 -9.45
N LYS A 82 13.41 18.05 -10.16
CA LYS A 82 14.28 18.63 -11.19
C LYS A 82 14.39 17.72 -12.44
N GLY A 83 13.82 16.52 -12.39
CA GLY A 83 13.78 15.59 -13.51
C GLY A 83 12.72 15.95 -14.56
N ALA A 84 12.52 15.03 -15.50
CA ALA A 84 11.66 15.26 -16.65
C ALA A 84 10.17 15.32 -16.31
N SER A 85 9.72 14.66 -15.23
CA SER A 85 8.32 14.74 -14.81
C SER A 85 8.08 15.96 -13.93
N SER A 86 9.10 16.54 -13.28
CA SER A 86 8.92 17.66 -12.35
C SER A 86 8.09 18.86 -12.85
N TYR A 87 7.30 19.45 -11.93
CA TYR A 87 6.41 20.59 -12.19
C TYR A 87 7.10 21.74 -12.94
N ASN A 88 8.28 22.14 -12.46
CA ASN A 88 9.02 23.26 -13.03
C ASN A 88 9.45 22.99 -14.49
N ILE A 89 9.81 21.75 -14.82
CA ILE A 89 10.20 21.35 -16.19
C ILE A 89 8.97 21.26 -17.08
N GLN A 90 7.90 20.59 -16.64
CA GLN A 90 6.66 20.43 -17.40
C GLN A 90 5.96 21.76 -17.70
N ASN A 91 6.05 22.72 -16.78
CA ASN A 91 5.48 24.07 -16.96
C ASN A 91 6.48 25.07 -17.58
N ASN A 92 7.64 24.61 -18.07
CA ASN A 92 8.67 25.43 -18.70
C ASN A 92 9.14 26.64 -17.85
N LEU A 93 9.11 26.51 -16.52
CA LEU A 93 9.46 27.58 -15.59
C LEU A 93 10.99 27.74 -15.49
N LYS A 94 11.48 28.99 -15.60
CA LYS A 94 12.91 29.32 -15.64
C LYS A 94 13.26 30.53 -14.78
N GLY A 95 14.47 30.55 -14.24
CA GLY A 95 14.98 31.67 -13.44
C GLY A 95 14.11 31.93 -12.21
N SER A 96 13.73 33.19 -12.00
CA SER A 96 12.90 33.64 -10.89
C SER A 96 11.43 33.19 -10.95
N HIS A 97 11.02 32.49 -12.02
CA HIS A 97 9.66 31.95 -12.15
C HIS A 97 9.54 30.49 -11.72
N LYS A 98 10.64 29.85 -11.30
CA LYS A 98 10.57 28.50 -10.73
C LYS A 98 9.82 28.53 -9.41
N SER A 99 8.96 27.54 -9.21
CA SER A 99 8.41 27.27 -7.88
C SER A 99 9.47 26.60 -7.02
N ASP A 100 9.51 26.99 -5.75
CA ASP A 100 10.32 26.37 -4.71
C ASP A 100 9.50 25.37 -3.87
N GLU A 101 8.23 25.13 -4.25
CA GLU A 101 7.34 24.16 -3.61
C GLU A 101 7.46 22.77 -4.25
N ALA A 102 7.24 21.72 -3.46
CA ALA A 102 7.20 20.35 -3.94
C ALA A 102 5.81 20.07 -4.53
N TYR A 103 5.75 19.49 -5.73
CA TYR A 103 4.48 19.10 -6.35
C TYR A 103 4.54 17.64 -6.76
N PHE A 104 3.44 16.92 -6.51
CA PHE A 104 3.11 15.71 -7.24
C PHE A 104 1.96 16.01 -8.20
N SER A 105 1.62 15.04 -9.05
CA SER A 105 0.54 15.18 -10.00
C SER A 105 -0.32 13.94 -10.05
N ILE A 106 -1.59 14.13 -10.42
CA ILE A 106 -2.38 13.05 -11.02
C ILE A 106 -2.25 13.21 -12.53
N GLN A 107 -1.66 12.20 -13.16
CA GLN A 107 -1.46 12.15 -14.61
C GLN A 107 -2.69 11.54 -15.28
N ASP A 108 -2.75 11.66 -16.61
CA ASP A 108 -3.77 11.03 -17.47
C ASP A 108 -3.05 10.31 -18.63
N ARG A 109 -3.78 9.42 -19.30
CA ARG A 109 -3.40 8.47 -20.36
C ARG A 109 -2.64 9.09 -21.54
N ASP A 110 -2.70 10.40 -21.71
CA ASP A 110 -1.92 11.14 -22.69
C ASP A 110 -0.43 11.29 -22.30
N SER A 111 -0.04 10.85 -21.10
CA SER A 111 1.35 10.79 -20.64
C SER A 111 2.03 9.47 -21.05
N ASP A 112 3.07 9.56 -21.88
CA ASP A 112 3.83 8.41 -22.39
C ASP A 112 4.77 7.76 -21.35
N TRP A 113 4.86 8.32 -20.13
CA TRP A 113 5.86 7.92 -19.16
C TRP A 113 5.56 6.54 -18.54
N TYR A 114 4.36 6.33 -17.99
CA TYR A 114 4.01 5.15 -17.15
C TYR A 114 3.01 4.17 -17.79
N ARG A 115 2.66 4.39 -19.06
CA ARG A 115 1.50 3.81 -19.76
C ARG A 115 1.37 2.27 -19.80
N ASN A 116 2.40 1.49 -19.50
CA ASN A 116 2.41 0.07 -19.90
C ASN A 116 2.03 -0.95 -18.83
N ASN A 117 1.93 -0.62 -17.54
CA ASN A 117 1.77 -1.65 -16.49
C ASN A 117 1.07 -1.19 -15.18
N MET A 118 0.47 0.00 -15.12
CA MET A 118 -0.11 0.52 -13.87
C MET A 118 -1.61 0.23 -13.72
N THR A 119 -2.34 0.07 -14.83
CA THR A 119 -3.80 0.06 -14.82
C THR A 119 -4.36 -1.36 -14.92
N THR A 120 -5.06 -1.81 -13.87
CA THR A 120 -5.65 -3.16 -13.83
C THR A 120 -7.03 -3.27 -14.52
N SER A 121 -7.64 -2.15 -14.94
CA SER A 121 -8.99 -2.11 -15.51
C SER A 121 -9.04 -1.57 -16.96
N GLU A 122 -9.98 -2.09 -17.76
CA GLU A 122 -10.29 -1.54 -19.08
C GLU A 122 -10.87 -0.13 -18.93
N GLY A 123 -10.03 0.89 -19.08
CA GLY A 123 -10.45 2.29 -18.99
C GLY A 123 -9.61 3.13 -18.05
N ALA A 124 -8.86 2.50 -17.15
CA ALA A 124 -7.97 3.22 -16.26
C ALA A 124 -6.89 3.98 -17.05
N SER A 125 -6.77 5.24 -16.69
CA SER A 125 -6.11 6.30 -17.43
C SER A 125 -5.30 7.21 -16.53
N GLN A 126 -5.54 7.20 -15.22
CA GLN A 126 -4.95 8.12 -14.28
C GLN A 126 -4.08 7.38 -13.27
N TRP A 127 -3.08 8.10 -12.76
CA TRP A 127 -2.20 7.58 -11.71
C TRP A 127 -1.55 8.75 -10.99
N LEU A 128 -1.03 8.51 -9.80
CA LEU A 128 -0.23 9.50 -9.10
C LEU A 128 1.22 9.44 -9.59
N ASP A 129 1.75 10.56 -10.08
CA ASP A 129 3.17 10.76 -10.38
C ASP A 129 3.80 11.66 -9.32
N SER A 130 4.86 11.16 -8.70
CA SER A 130 5.65 11.87 -7.69
C SER A 130 6.17 13.24 -8.14
N GLY A 131 6.32 13.51 -9.44
CA GLY A 131 6.88 14.75 -9.96
C GLY A 131 8.36 14.95 -9.60
N ASP A 132 9.09 13.85 -9.45
CA ASP A 132 10.51 13.79 -9.05
C ASP A 132 10.81 14.43 -7.67
N ILE A 133 9.80 14.62 -6.81
CA ILE A 133 10.02 15.12 -5.45
C ILE A 133 10.74 14.07 -4.60
N THR A 134 11.50 14.53 -3.61
CA THR A 134 12.29 13.60 -2.78
C THR A 134 11.53 12.93 -1.65
N LEU A 135 10.29 13.36 -1.36
CA LEU A 135 9.43 12.74 -0.37
C LEU A 135 7.96 12.86 -0.76
N LEU A 136 7.26 11.74 -0.79
CA LEU A 136 5.80 11.67 -0.86
C LEU A 136 5.30 10.87 0.34
N THR A 137 4.29 11.36 1.04
CA THR A 137 3.71 10.66 2.20
C THR A 137 2.22 10.46 2.01
N LEU A 138 1.76 9.23 2.15
CA LEU A 138 0.35 8.86 2.31
C LEU A 138 0.05 8.71 3.82
N THR A 139 -0.93 9.47 4.31
CA THR A 139 -1.57 9.23 5.61
C THR A 139 -2.90 8.54 5.39
N LEU A 140 -3.08 7.31 5.88
CA LEU A 140 -4.29 6.53 5.64
C LEU A 140 -5.48 7.09 6.42
N THR A 141 -6.65 7.08 5.77
CA THR A 141 -7.92 7.42 6.43
C THR A 141 -8.42 6.27 7.30
N ASP A 142 -8.33 5.04 6.79
CA ASP A 142 -8.75 3.83 7.51
C ASP A 142 -7.55 3.10 8.10
N THR A 143 -7.39 3.24 9.42
CA THR A 143 -6.33 2.56 10.18
C THR A 143 -6.78 1.21 10.72
N SER A 144 -7.99 0.74 10.39
CA SER A 144 -8.54 -0.54 10.83
C SER A 144 -8.33 -1.68 9.82
N LEU A 145 -7.75 -1.36 8.65
CA LEU A 145 -7.30 -2.35 7.69
C LEU A 145 -6.32 -3.34 8.35
N THR A 146 -6.19 -4.52 7.78
CA THR A 146 -5.19 -5.54 8.16
C THR A 146 -4.18 -5.82 7.05
N ASN A 147 -4.48 -5.30 5.86
CA ASN A 147 -3.64 -5.41 4.69
C ASN A 147 -3.88 -4.23 3.74
N LEU A 148 -2.86 -3.89 2.97
CA LEU A 148 -2.91 -2.90 1.91
C LEU A 148 -1.99 -3.38 0.79
N PHE A 149 -2.42 -3.25 -0.45
CA PHE A 149 -1.55 -3.42 -1.60
C PHE A 149 -1.77 -2.33 -2.64
N PHE A 150 -0.76 -2.11 -3.46
CA PHE A 150 -0.77 -1.12 -4.54
C PHE A 150 0.33 -1.45 -5.55
N TYR A 151 0.35 -0.72 -6.66
CA TYR A 151 1.40 -0.83 -7.66
C TYR A 151 2.27 0.42 -7.66
N ILE A 152 3.57 0.21 -7.84
CA ILE A 152 4.56 1.29 -8.00
C ILE A 152 5.38 1.06 -9.25
N GLN A 153 5.51 2.09 -10.08
CA GLN A 153 6.31 2.03 -11.30
C GLN A 153 7.49 2.98 -11.24
N ASP A 154 8.59 2.53 -11.83
CA ASP A 154 9.85 3.26 -11.93
C ASP A 154 10.40 3.73 -10.57
N PRO A 155 10.36 2.92 -9.49
CA PRO A 155 10.75 3.42 -8.18
C PRO A 155 12.24 3.75 -8.04
N ALA A 156 13.11 3.32 -8.96
CA ALA A 156 14.55 3.39 -8.73
C ALA A 156 15.36 3.23 -10.03
N ASP A 157 14.99 3.92 -11.11
CA ASP A 157 15.71 3.80 -12.39
C ASP A 157 16.97 4.68 -12.43
N TYR A 158 16.93 5.82 -11.74
CA TYR A 158 18.07 6.72 -11.59
C TYR A 158 18.83 6.46 -10.30
N ASN A 159 18.12 6.30 -9.18
CA ASN A 159 18.74 6.07 -7.88
C ASN A 159 17.94 5.09 -7.01
N THR A 160 17.76 5.42 -5.73
CA THR A 160 17.12 4.57 -4.75
C THR A 160 15.90 5.30 -4.23
N THR A 161 14.75 4.63 -4.26
CA THR A 161 13.59 4.99 -3.44
C THR A 161 13.45 4.00 -2.30
N THR A 162 13.22 4.52 -1.10
CA THR A 162 12.91 3.73 0.09
C THR A 162 11.48 4.02 0.51
N MET A 163 10.67 2.98 0.63
CA MET A 163 9.34 3.05 1.23
C MET A 163 9.46 2.77 2.72
N PHE A 164 8.99 3.68 3.55
CA PHE A 164 8.92 3.54 5.00
C PHE A 164 7.48 3.32 5.44
N VAL A 165 7.30 2.36 6.33
CA VAL A 165 6.02 2.09 6.94
C VAL A 165 5.97 2.73 8.32
N ASN A 166 4.90 3.48 8.62
CA ASN A 166 4.74 4.26 9.84
C ASN A 166 5.90 5.23 10.12
N ASN A 167 6.62 5.65 9.07
CA ASN A 167 7.86 6.42 9.16
C ASN A 167 8.93 5.75 10.06
N ASP A 168 8.89 4.43 10.19
CA ASP A 168 9.85 3.66 10.97
C ASP A 168 11.01 3.22 10.07
N ALA A 169 12.23 3.63 10.44
CA ALA A 169 13.44 3.25 9.75
C ALA A 169 13.73 1.74 9.80
N ASN A 170 13.10 0.97 10.69
CA ASN A 170 13.26 -0.48 10.77
C ASN A 170 12.23 -1.25 9.92
N ASN A 171 11.10 -0.62 9.57
CA ASN A 171 10.05 -1.21 8.73
C ASN A 171 10.02 -0.49 7.39
N ASN A 172 10.94 -0.88 6.50
CA ASN A 172 11.08 -0.26 5.20
C ASN A 172 11.36 -1.30 4.10
N TYR A 173 11.08 -0.92 2.86
CA TYR A 173 11.52 -1.63 1.67
C TYR A 173 12.31 -0.68 0.78
N LYS A 174 13.46 -1.15 0.29
CA LYS A 174 14.36 -0.37 -0.54
C LYS A 174 14.32 -0.86 -1.99
N PHE A 175 13.87 -0.01 -2.90
CA PHE A 175 14.02 -0.21 -4.34
C PHE A 175 15.40 0.30 -4.76
N SER A 176 16.15 -0.50 -5.52
CA SER A 176 17.49 -0.10 -5.97
C SER A 176 17.77 -0.53 -7.41
N HIS A 177 18.18 0.44 -8.23
CA HIS A 177 18.75 0.26 -9.57
C HIS A 177 17.97 -0.71 -10.45
N GLN A 178 16.78 -0.29 -10.83
CA GLN A 178 15.85 -1.01 -11.69
C GLN A 178 16.00 -0.56 -13.15
N ALA A 179 15.49 -1.37 -14.08
CA ALA A 179 15.31 -0.90 -15.44
C ALA A 179 14.22 0.19 -15.48
N ASN A 180 14.34 1.13 -16.41
CA ASN A 180 13.34 2.18 -16.60
C ASN A 180 11.97 1.55 -16.95
N LYS A 181 10.90 2.10 -16.38
CA LYS A 181 9.49 1.66 -16.48
C LYS A 181 9.15 0.33 -15.84
N THR A 182 10.00 -0.22 -14.97
CA THR A 182 9.66 -1.44 -14.25
C THR A 182 8.55 -1.19 -13.22
N SER A 183 7.55 -2.09 -13.18
CA SER A 183 6.43 -2.02 -12.23
C SER A 183 6.55 -3.11 -11.16
N PHE A 184 6.13 -2.77 -9.95
CA PHE A 184 6.14 -3.64 -8.79
C PHE A 184 4.76 -3.68 -8.13
N PHE A 185 4.36 -4.87 -7.73
CA PHE A 185 3.33 -5.06 -6.72
C PHE A 185 3.97 -4.90 -5.34
N VAL A 186 3.31 -4.17 -4.45
CA VAL A 186 3.67 -4.05 -3.04
C VAL A 186 2.49 -4.51 -2.20
N GLY A 187 2.67 -5.57 -1.43
CA GLY A 187 1.71 -6.06 -0.44
C GLY A 187 2.22 -5.83 0.97
N ILE A 188 1.37 -5.29 1.83
CA ILE A 188 1.65 -5.07 3.25
C ILE A 188 0.56 -5.77 4.05
N SER A 189 0.93 -6.60 5.01
CA SER A 189 -0.02 -7.24 5.94
C SER A 189 0.50 -7.14 7.37
N TRP A 190 -0.41 -7.01 8.34
CA TRP A 190 -0.07 -6.86 9.74
C TRP A 190 -1.08 -7.55 10.65
N ALA A 191 -0.70 -7.77 11.90
CA ALA A 191 -1.55 -8.41 12.89
C ALA A 191 -2.61 -7.45 13.46
N ASP A 192 -3.65 -7.99 14.10
CA ASP A 192 -4.77 -7.22 14.66
C ASP A 192 -4.35 -6.19 15.73
N ASP A 193 -3.18 -6.34 16.35
CA ASP A 193 -2.62 -5.41 17.34
C ASP A 193 -1.66 -4.36 16.77
N GLU A 194 -1.40 -4.42 15.46
CA GLU A 194 -0.61 -3.45 14.73
C GLU A 194 -1.51 -2.53 13.90
N VAL A 195 -1.00 -1.35 13.58
CA VAL A 195 -1.73 -0.34 12.81
C VAL A 195 -0.83 0.22 11.73
N LEU A 196 -1.31 0.22 10.49
CA LEU A 196 -0.73 1.02 9.42
C LEU A 196 -1.38 2.41 9.40
N SER A 197 -0.57 3.45 9.59
CA SER A 197 -1.03 4.85 9.63
C SER A 197 -0.45 5.68 8.49
N THR A 198 0.82 5.44 8.13
CA THR A 198 1.49 6.21 7.08
C THR A 198 2.37 5.33 6.21
N LEU A 199 2.41 5.64 4.92
CA LEU A 199 3.46 5.21 4.00
C LEU A 199 4.22 6.43 3.50
N SER A 200 5.55 6.36 3.46
CA SER A 200 6.38 7.43 2.91
C SER A 200 7.36 6.86 1.91
N TRP A 201 7.44 7.45 0.73
CA TRP A 201 8.43 7.12 -0.30
C TRP A 201 9.46 8.25 -0.34
N ALA A 202 10.71 7.93 -0.02
CA ALA A 202 11.80 8.88 -0.05
C ALA A 202 12.84 8.48 -1.10
N THR A 203 13.20 9.40 -1.98
CA THR A 203 14.28 9.23 -2.96
C THR A 203 15.46 10.12 -2.64
N THR A 204 16.66 9.64 -2.97
CA THR A 204 17.92 10.40 -2.81
C THR A 204 18.25 11.28 -4.02
N SER A 205 17.36 11.36 -5.02
CA SER A 205 17.57 12.12 -6.25
C SER A 205 16.35 12.98 -6.58
N GLN A 206 16.57 14.23 -6.95
CA GLN A 206 15.53 15.13 -7.46
C GLN A 206 15.18 14.86 -8.95
N SER A 207 15.67 13.76 -9.51
CA SER A 207 15.45 13.37 -10.90
C SER A 207 15.01 11.92 -11.04
N ASP A 208 14.56 11.33 -9.93
CA ASP A 208 14.08 9.95 -9.84
C ASP A 208 12.63 10.02 -9.40
N GLY A 209 11.73 9.71 -10.31
CA GLY A 209 10.30 9.87 -10.13
C GLY A 209 9.59 8.53 -10.30
N PHE A 210 8.60 8.28 -9.45
CA PHE A 210 7.81 7.07 -9.48
C PHE A 210 6.32 7.36 -9.65
N GLY A 211 5.63 6.38 -10.22
CA GLY A 211 4.18 6.34 -10.32
C GLY A 211 3.58 5.41 -9.26
N LEU A 212 2.42 5.77 -8.70
CA LEU A 212 1.65 4.95 -7.77
C LEU A 212 0.23 4.77 -8.29
N ASP A 213 -0.32 3.57 -8.13
CA ASP A 213 -1.65 3.24 -8.62
C ASP A 213 -2.33 2.08 -7.84
N ASP A 214 -3.65 1.97 -8.01
CA ASP A 214 -4.47 0.81 -7.62
C ASP A 214 -4.34 0.42 -6.13
N PHE A 215 -4.40 1.40 -5.23
CA PHE A 215 -4.42 1.13 -3.78
C PHE A 215 -5.66 0.35 -3.41
N SER A 216 -5.46 -0.80 -2.78
CA SER A 216 -6.48 -1.79 -2.54
C SER A 216 -6.26 -2.53 -1.24
N THR A 217 -7.33 -3.13 -0.72
CA THR A 217 -7.30 -4.01 0.45
C THR A 217 -8.12 -5.27 0.17
N ILE A 218 -7.88 -6.31 0.95
CA ILE A 218 -8.71 -7.51 0.98
C ILE A 218 -9.66 -7.41 2.17
N GLN A 219 -10.94 -7.24 1.88
CA GLN A 219 -11.98 -7.24 2.91
C GLN A 219 -12.55 -8.65 3.07
N ASN A 220 -12.54 -9.11 4.32
CA ASN A 220 -13.23 -10.32 4.73
C ASN A 220 -14.69 -10.00 5.05
N PRO A 221 -15.66 -10.86 4.70
CA PRO A 221 -17.04 -10.66 5.14
C PRO A 221 -17.07 -10.57 6.66
N GLU A 222 -17.68 -9.51 7.20
CA GLU A 222 -17.69 -9.32 8.65
C GLU A 222 -18.22 -10.56 9.39
N PRO A 223 -17.67 -10.89 10.58
CA PRO A 223 -18.11 -12.03 11.37
C PRO A 223 -19.62 -12.03 11.64
N ALA A 224 -20.23 -10.85 11.79
CA ALA A 224 -21.67 -10.71 11.97
C ALA A 224 -22.46 -11.13 10.72
N THR A 225 -21.94 -10.84 9.52
CA THR A 225 -22.52 -11.27 8.25
C THR A 225 -22.40 -12.77 8.09
N MET A 226 -21.25 -13.36 8.44
CA MET A 226 -21.10 -14.83 8.44
C MET A 226 -22.01 -15.51 9.45
N LEU A 227 -22.15 -14.93 10.64
CA LEU A 227 -22.99 -15.43 11.72
C LEU A 227 -24.47 -15.32 11.36
N LEU A 228 -24.90 -14.20 10.76
CA LEU A 228 -26.25 -14.01 10.23
C LEU A 228 -26.55 -14.98 9.06
N PHE A 229 -25.59 -15.21 8.15
CA PHE A 229 -25.74 -16.18 7.07
C PHE A 229 -25.82 -17.62 7.62
N GLY A 230 -24.99 -17.94 8.62
CA GLY A 230 -25.03 -19.20 9.36
C GLY A 230 -26.37 -19.43 10.07
N PHE A 231 -26.89 -18.41 10.78
CA PHE A 231 -28.21 -18.48 11.40
C PHE A 231 -29.35 -18.51 10.38
N GLY A 232 -29.21 -17.82 9.25
CA GLY A 232 -30.16 -17.84 8.13
C GLY A 232 -30.32 -19.22 7.51
N LEU A 233 -29.20 -19.94 7.28
CA LEU A 233 -29.21 -21.31 6.77
C LEU A 233 -29.81 -22.31 7.78
N ILE A 234 -29.50 -22.16 9.06
CA ILE A 234 -30.09 -22.99 10.13
C ILE A 234 -31.61 -22.70 10.25
N GLY A 235 -32.02 -21.44 10.10
CA GLY A 235 -33.43 -21.03 10.09
C GLY A 235 -34.23 -21.66 8.94
N ILE A 236 -33.69 -21.66 7.73
CA ILE A 236 -34.33 -22.29 6.56
C ILE A 236 -34.36 -23.83 6.70
N ALA A 237 -33.29 -24.45 7.21
CA ALA A 237 -33.26 -25.89 7.47
C ALA A 237 -34.23 -26.32 8.58
N GLY A 238 -34.47 -25.47 9.59
CA GLY A 238 -35.45 -25.71 10.65
C GLY A 238 -36.91 -25.56 10.20
N ILE A 239 -37.19 -24.65 9.27
CA ILE A 239 -38.53 -24.44 8.70
C ILE A 239 -38.89 -25.57 7.73
N THR A 240 -37.95 -26.04 6.91
CA THR A 240 -38.17 -27.17 5.99
C THR A 240 -38.38 -28.51 6.72
N ARG A 241 -37.82 -28.68 7.92
CA ARG A 241 -38.02 -29.89 8.76
C ARG A 241 -39.37 -29.95 9.48
N ARG A 242 -40.14 -28.87 9.49
CA ARG A 242 -41.52 -28.83 10.03
C ARG A 242 -42.61 -28.91 8.94
N MET A 243 -42.22 -28.91 7.66
CA MET A 243 -43.14 -28.98 6.52
C MET A 243 -43.07 -30.33 5.76
N ILE A 244 -42.54 -31.37 6.39
CA ILE A 244 -42.67 -32.79 5.97
C ILE A 244 -43.24 -33.56 7.16
#